data_AF-A0A926IIM5-F1
#
_entry.id   AF-A0A926IIM5-F1
#
_cell.length_a   1.000
_cell.length_b   1.000
_cell.length_c   1.000
_cell.angle_alpha   90.00
_cell.angle_beta   90.00
_cell.angle_gamma   90.00
#
_symmetry.space_group_name_H-M   'P 1'
#
loop_
_entity.id
_entity.type
_entity.pdbx_description
1 polymer ?
#
loop_
_entity_poly.entity_id
_entity_poly.type
_entity_poly.pdbx_seq_one_letter_code
_entity_poly.pdbx_strand_id
1 'polypeptide(L)'
;MNINEIMKELAQYKRLQDETAAIIEGLTDKIKQYMTENQLETLTGDEHKATYKTVISSRIDTTALNKALPEVATAYTKTTEARRFTFA
;
A
#
# COMPACT_ATOMS: atom_id res chain seq x y z
N MET A 1 22.02 26.13 -3.41
CA MET A 1 21.24 25.04 -2.78
C MET A 1 22.15 23.83 -2.64
N ASN A 2 22.48 23.41 -1.41
CA ASN A 2 23.39 22.28 -1.20
C ASN A 2 22.57 20.98 -1.23
N ILE A 3 22.67 20.24 -2.33
CA ILE A 3 21.89 19.01 -2.56
C ILE A 3 22.11 17.96 -1.47
N ASN A 4 23.30 17.93 -0.87
CA ASN A 4 23.63 16.99 0.20
C ASN A 4 22.85 17.28 1.48
N GLU A 5 22.64 18.56 1.81
CA GLU A 5 21.84 18.94 2.98
C GLU A 5 20.37 18.57 2.78
N ILE A 6 19.84 18.72 1.57
CA ILE A 6 18.45 18.35 1.24
C ILE A 6 18.27 16.82 1.27
N MET A 7 19.23 16.06 0.75
CA MET A 7 19.20 14.60 0.82
C MET A 7 19.25 14.13 2.28
N LYS A 8 20.06 14.79 3.12
CA LYS A 8 20.14 14.48 4.55
C LYS A 8 18.83 14.78 5.27
N GLU A 9 18.23 15.95 5.02
CA GLU A 9 16.94 16.35 5.60
C GLU A 9 15.82 15.38 5.14
N LEU A 10 15.76 15.05 3.86
CA LEU A 10 14.81 14.08 3.32
C LEU A 10 14.98 12.70 3.97
N ALA A 11 16.21 12.22 4.15
CA ALA A 11 16.47 10.96 4.82
C ALA A 11 16.01 10.97 6.29
N GLN A 12 16.18 12.10 6.99
CA GLN A 12 15.71 12.25 8.37
C GLN A 12 14.17 12.19 8.46
N TYR A 13 13.47 12.95 7.61
CA TYR A 13 12.00 12.91 7.57
C TYR A 13 11.46 11.55 7.16
N LYS A 14 12.14 10.84 6.25
CA LYS A 14 11.73 9.50 5.85
C LYS A 14 11.85 8.48 6.99
N ARG A 15 12.87 8.59 7.84
CA ARG A 15 13.01 7.77 9.05
C ARG A 15 11.89 8.07 10.04
N LEU A 16 11.61 9.35 10.30
CA LEU A 16 10.53 9.74 11.20
C LEU A 16 9.15 9.27 10.68
N GLN A 17 8.95 9.31 9.36
CA GLN A 17 7.75 8.79 8.71
C GLN A 17 7.62 7.29 8.95
N ASP A 18 8.70 6.52 8.81
CA ASP A 18 8.72 5.08 9.04
C ASP A 18 8.38 4.73 10.51
N GLU A 19 8.98 5.45 11.45
CA GLU A 19 8.68 5.31 12.89
C GLU A 19 7.21 5.63 13.18
N THR A 20 6.69 6.72 12.60
CA THR A 20 5.28 7.11 12.75
C THR A 20 4.35 6.08 12.12
N ALA A 21 4.71 5.55 10.95
CA ALA A 21 3.95 4.52 10.25
C ALA A 21 3.88 3.24 11.08
N ALA A 22 4.98 2.82 11.70
CA ALA A 22 5.00 1.66 12.60
C ALA A 22 4.08 1.87 13.83
N ILE A 23 4.07 3.08 14.41
CA ILE A 23 3.15 3.42 15.52
C ILE A 23 1.69 3.34 15.05
N ILE A 24 1.37 3.94 13.89
CA ILE A 24 0.02 3.91 13.31
C ILE A 24 -0.41 2.47 13.03
N GLU A 25 0.47 1.64 12.48
CA GLU A 25 0.20 0.24 12.21
C GLU A 25 -0.08 -0.53 13.50
N GLY A 26 0.71 -0.32 14.55
CA GLY A 26 0.46 -0.93 15.86
C GLY A 26 -0.87 -0.52 16.49
N LEU A 27 -1.30 0.74 16.34
CA LEU A 27 -2.63 1.19 16.79
C LEU A 27 -3.75 0.58 15.94
N THR A 28 -3.55 0.52 14.63
CA THR A 28 -4.50 -0.08 13.69
C THR A 28 -4.68 -1.56 13.98
N ASP A 29 -3.59 -2.28 14.29
CA ASP A 29 -3.61 -3.69 14.62
C ASP A 29 -4.41 -3.97 15.90
N LYS A 30 -4.24 -3.13 16.94
CA LYS A 30 -5.08 -3.20 18.15
C LYS A 30 -6.58 -3.05 17.83
N ILE A 31 -6.94 -2.13 16.93
CA ILE A 31 -8.33 -1.95 16.49
C ILE A 31 -8.82 -3.19 15.74
N LYS A 32 -8.02 -3.75 14.82
CA LYS A 32 -8.37 -4.99 14.10
C LYS A 32 -8.52 -6.18 15.03
N GLN A 33 -7.64 -6.32 16.01
CA GLN A 33 -7.70 -7.38 17.02
C GLN A 33 -9.01 -7.27 17.79
N TYR A 34 -9.34 -6.08 18.30
CA TYR A 34 -10.61 -5.83 18.97
C TYR A 34 -11.82 -6.15 18.06
N MET A 35 -11.80 -5.72 16.80
CA MET A 35 -12.87 -6.03 15.84
C MET A 35 -13.00 -7.54 15.58
N THR A 36 -11.89 -8.27 15.55
CA THR A 36 -11.86 -9.72 15.33
C THR A 36 -12.38 -10.49 16.55
N GLU A 37 -11.92 -10.13 17.76
CA GLU A 37 -12.37 -10.75 19.02
C GLU A 37 -13.88 -10.57 19.22
N ASN A 38 -14.41 -9.40 18.89
CA ASN A 38 -15.82 -9.06 19.02
C ASN A 38 -16.66 -9.40 17.78
N GLN A 39 -16.07 -9.98 16.74
CA GLN A 39 -16.73 -10.28 15.45
C GLN A 39 -17.47 -9.07 14.86
N LEU A 40 -16.88 -7.89 14.97
CA LEU A 40 -17.43 -6.64 14.46
C LEU A 40 -16.86 -6.31 13.09
N GLU A 41 -17.72 -6.16 12.09
CA GLU A 41 -17.31 -5.72 10.75
C GLU A 41 -17.15 -4.19 10.68
N THR A 42 -17.82 -3.45 11.58
CA THR A 42 -17.79 -2.00 11.69
C THR A 42 -17.65 -1.58 13.15
N LEU A 43 -16.72 -0.65 13.41
CA LEU A 43 -16.55 0.02 14.68
C LEU A 43 -16.74 1.52 14.46
N THR A 44 -17.65 2.14 15.20
CA THR A 44 -17.90 3.59 15.17
C THR A 44 -17.49 4.16 16.52
N GLY A 45 -16.48 5.02 16.54
CA GLY A 45 -16.16 5.89 17.68
C GLY A 45 -16.86 7.24 17.55
N ASP A 46 -16.58 8.16 18.47
CA ASP A 46 -17.17 9.51 18.51
C ASP A 46 -16.95 10.29 17.20
N GLU A 47 -15.73 10.23 16.64
CA GLU A 47 -15.35 10.96 15.42
C GLU A 47 -14.91 10.06 14.26
N HIS A 48 -14.79 8.74 14.47
CA HIS A 48 -14.11 7.84 13.54
C HIS A 48 -14.87 6.55 13.27
N LYS A 49 -14.71 6.02 12.05
CA LYS A 49 -15.29 4.73 11.63
C LYS A 49 -14.19 3.82 11.10
N ALA A 50 -14.08 2.62 11.68
CA ALA A 50 -13.25 1.55 11.17
C ALA A 50 -14.13 0.44 10.59
N THR A 51 -13.74 -0.10 9.44
CA THR A 51 -14.38 -1.26 8.82
C THR A 51 -13.33 -2.30 8.51
N TYR A 52 -13.51 -3.53 8.98
CA TYR A 52 -12.61 -4.63 8.71
C TYR A 52 -13.41 -5.77 8.09
N LYS A 53 -13.41 -5.79 6.75
CA LYS A 53 -14.12 -6.78 5.94
C LYS A 53 -13.16 -7.44 4.96
N THR A 54 -13.40 -8.72 4.67
CA THR A 54 -12.66 -9.44 3.65
C THR A 54 -12.93 -8.82 2.28
N VAL A 55 -11.87 -8.29 1.64
CA VAL A 55 -11.95 -7.80 0.25
C VAL A 55 -11.29 -8.85 -0.64
N ILE A 56 -12.07 -9.44 -1.54
CA ILE A 56 -11.56 -10.35 -2.55
C ILE A 56 -11.20 -9.51 -3.77
N SER A 57 -9.90 -9.39 -4.05
CA SER A 57 -9.43 -8.80 -5.30
C SER A 57 -9.07 -9.92 -6.28
N SER A 58 -9.72 -9.94 -7.43
CA SER A 58 -9.34 -10.80 -8.54
C SER A 58 -8.45 -10.03 -9.50
N ARG A 59 -7.31 -10.61 -9.88
CA ARG A 59 -6.40 -10.08 -10.90
C ARG A 59 -6.22 -11.13 -11.97
N ILE A 60 -6.05 -10.69 -13.22
CA ILE A 60 -5.72 -11.58 -14.33
C ILE A 60 -4.28 -12.07 -14.09
N ASP A 61 -4.07 -13.38 -14.19
CA ASP A 61 -2.73 -13.95 -14.23
C ASP A 61 -2.11 -13.65 -15.60
N THR A 62 -1.41 -12.52 -15.67
CA THR A 62 -0.74 -12.06 -16.90
C THR A 62 0.38 -13.00 -17.33
N THR A 63 0.95 -13.80 -16.43
CA THR A 63 2.00 -14.77 -16.76
C THR A 63 1.39 -15.97 -17.50
N ALA A 64 0.30 -16.52 -16.96
CA ALA A 64 -0.45 -17.59 -17.62
C ALA A 64 -1.03 -17.12 -18.96
N LEU A 65 -1.54 -15.89 -19.04
CA LEU A 65 -2.05 -15.30 -20.27
C LEU A 65 -0.96 -15.16 -21.34
N ASN A 66 0.22 -14.63 -20.99
CA ASN A 66 1.35 -14.52 -21.91
C ASN A 66 1.82 -15.89 -22.42
N LYS A 67 1.78 -16.92 -21.56
CA LYS A 67 2.19 -18.28 -21.91
C LYS A 67 1.18 -18.97 -22.84
N ALA A 68 -0.12 -18.80 -22.57
CA ALA A 68 -1.17 -19.46 -23.34
C ALA A 68 -1.52 -18.74 -24.64
N LEU A 69 -1.54 -17.39 -24.63
CA LEU A 69 -2.00 -16.54 -25.72
C LEU A 69 -1.12 -15.29 -25.86
N PRO A 70 0.12 -15.42 -26.38
CA PRO A 70 1.07 -14.31 -26.48
C PRO A 70 0.60 -13.19 -27.41
N GLU A 71 -0.11 -13.52 -28.49
CA GLU A 71 -0.63 -12.53 -29.44
C GLU A 71 -1.71 -11.65 -28.82
N VAL A 72 -2.62 -12.25 -28.04
CA VAL A 72 -3.65 -11.52 -27.30
C VAL A 72 -2.98 -10.68 -26.20
N ALA A 73 -2.05 -11.24 -25.44
CA ALA A 73 -1.36 -10.48 -24.42
C ALA A 73 -0.65 -9.23 -24.99
N THR A 74 -0.03 -9.37 -26.16
CA THR A 74 0.63 -8.25 -26.86
C THR A 74 -0.38 -7.22 -27.37
N ALA A 75 -1.47 -7.66 -28.02
CA ALA A 75 -2.49 -6.78 -28.59
C ALA A 75 -3.20 -5.90 -27.54
N TYR A 76 -3.29 -6.38 -26.31
CA TYR A 76 -3.94 -5.68 -25.20
C TYR A 76 -2.96 -5.10 -24.16
N THR A 77 -1.65 -5.13 -24.44
CA THR A 77 -0.65 -4.48 -23.58
C THR A 77 -0.39 -3.05 -24.06
N LYS A 78 -0.58 -2.08 -23.16
CA LYS A 78 -0.22 -0.67 -23.41
C LYS A 78 1.11 -0.33 -22.75
N THR A 79 2.12 -0.01 -23.55
CA THR A 79 3.38 0.55 -23.04
C THR A 79 3.14 1.96 -22.52
N THR A 80 3.44 2.20 -21.24
CA THR A 80 3.40 3.52 -20.62
C THR A 80 4.76 3.82 -20.03
N GLU A 81 5.36 4.93 -20.44
CA GLU A 81 6.62 5.41 -19.86
C GLU A 81 6.31 6.29 -18.65
N ALA A 82 6.82 5.90 -17.48
CA ALA A 82 6.72 6.67 -16.26
C ALA A 82 8.13 6.88 -15.68
N ARG A 83 8.43 8.11 -15.26
CA ARG A 83 9.66 8.41 -14.51
C ARG A 83 9.41 8.11 -13.04
N ARG A 84 10.16 7.16 -12.47
CA ARG A 84 10.08 6.82 -11.05
C ARG A 84 11.22 7.50 -10.31
N PHE A 85 10.89 8.31 -9.32
CA PHE A 85 11.84 8.77 -8.32
C PHE A 85 12.00 7.67 -7.26
N THR A 86 13.23 7.26 -7.00
CA THR A 86 13.56 6.31 -5.93
C THR A 86 14.62 6.95 -5.04
N PHE A 87 14.38 6.94 -3.73
CA PHE A 87 15.31 7.40 -2.71
C PHE A 87 15.50 6.27 -1.72
N ALA A 88 16.68 5.65 -1.74
CA ALA A 88 17.08 4.54 -0.89
C ALA A 88 18.26 4.98 -0.02
#